data_AF-A0A194UZB6-F1
#
_entry.id   AF-A0A194UZB6-F1
#
_cell.length_a   1.000
_cell.length_b   1.000
_cell.length_c   1.000
_cell.angle_alpha   90.00
_cell.angle_beta   90.00
_cell.angle_gamma   90.00
#
_symmetry.space_group_name_H-M   'P 1'
#
loop_
_entity.id
_entity.type
_entity.pdbx_description
1 polymer ?
#
loop_
_entity_poly.entity_id
_entity_poly.type
_entity_poly.pdbx_seq_one_letter_code
_entity_poly.pdbx_strand_id
1 'polypeptide(L)'
;MTEWEDISIEKASQPRAAQLPLRDPPSYSHHAGPPRLRIIGATWGGVQVTEDIQDMVSATETVIFDMRTLHQLLQPDPAYGTVKTLSVLYTYEGLGDVYLLNMTEQERSPVSITPTARHSPESSQHLHPSIRTLEVPFWKAGRDNNRHEDNAGHSEVEILAVLYGPQMIDTPKVLKELSRFFEGRRGQIRMTNSFFKVDTWPGERKSWVVYFRFVGSPRIQVVTGMEDGALEVPWSRH
;
A
#
# COMPACT_ATOMS: atom_id res chain seq x y z
N MET A 1 29.03 86.60 -39.10
CA MET A 1 28.52 85.96 -37.87
C MET A 1 27.38 85.05 -38.27
N THR A 2 27.43 83.73 -38.23
CA THR A 2 28.50 82.74 -38.05
C THR A 2 27.91 81.47 -38.67
N GLU A 3 28.73 80.70 -39.39
CA GLU A 3 28.44 79.39 -39.99
C GLU A 3 27.52 78.50 -39.16
N TRP A 4 26.50 77.95 -39.83
CA TRP A 4 25.78 76.76 -39.40
C TRP A 4 26.41 75.58 -40.13
N GLU A 5 27.39 74.92 -39.49
CA GLU A 5 27.84 73.59 -39.91
C GLU A 5 27.14 72.52 -39.06
N ASP A 6 26.49 71.65 -39.81
CA ASP A 6 25.60 70.58 -39.39
C ASP A 6 26.42 69.40 -38.85
N ILE A 7 26.47 69.26 -37.52
CA ILE A 7 27.16 68.13 -36.88
C ILE A 7 26.24 66.92 -36.93
N SER A 8 26.49 66.06 -37.92
CA SER A 8 25.93 64.72 -38.03
C SER A 8 26.29 63.87 -36.81
N ILE A 9 25.33 63.65 -35.91
CA ILE A 9 25.44 62.64 -34.85
C ILE A 9 24.76 61.36 -35.37
N GLU A 10 25.57 60.45 -35.89
CA GLU A 10 25.20 59.03 -35.96
C GLU A 10 24.93 58.53 -34.54
N LYS A 11 23.66 58.25 -34.23
CA LYS A 11 23.29 57.52 -33.02
C LYS A 11 22.75 56.15 -33.38
N ALA A 12 23.71 55.22 -33.31
CA ALA A 12 23.63 53.77 -33.19
C ALA A 12 22.23 53.15 -33.05
N SER A 13 21.99 52.16 -33.92
CA SER A 13 20.95 51.14 -33.82
C SER A 13 20.81 50.61 -32.39
N GLN A 14 19.62 50.78 -31.79
CA GLN A 14 19.27 50.15 -30.52
C GLN A 14 19.42 48.62 -30.64
N PRO A 15 20.12 47.94 -29.71
CA PRO A 15 20.04 46.49 -29.63
C PRO A 15 18.62 46.12 -29.21
N ARG A 16 17.89 45.48 -30.13
CA ARG A 16 16.59 44.87 -29.86
C ARG A 16 16.81 43.79 -28.81
N ALA A 17 16.28 43.98 -27.60
CA ALA A 17 16.34 42.98 -26.55
C ALA A 17 15.79 41.65 -27.11
N ALA A 18 16.52 40.56 -26.94
CA ALA A 18 16.06 39.24 -27.31
C ALA A 18 14.77 38.95 -26.52
N GLN A 19 13.64 38.88 -27.24
CA GLN A 19 12.39 38.40 -26.66
C GLN A 19 12.59 36.91 -26.37
N LEU A 20 12.91 36.59 -25.12
CA LEU A 20 12.86 35.23 -24.62
C LEU A 20 11.41 34.74 -24.83
N PRO A 21 11.18 33.60 -25.49
CA PRO A 21 9.83 33.04 -25.57
C PRO A 21 9.34 32.83 -24.14
N LEU A 22 8.17 33.39 -23.80
CA LEU A 22 7.47 33.07 -22.57
C LEU A 22 7.25 31.55 -22.57
N ARG A 23 8.08 30.82 -21.82
CA ARG A 23 7.76 29.45 -21.44
C ARG A 23 6.45 29.51 -20.68
N ASP A 24 5.48 28.70 -21.09
CA ASP A 24 4.30 28.44 -20.27
C ASP A 24 4.76 28.15 -18.84
N PRO A 25 4.14 28.77 -17.81
CA PRO A 25 4.51 28.47 -16.44
C PRO A 25 4.37 26.96 -16.21
N PRO A 26 5.32 26.32 -15.51
CA PRO A 26 5.15 24.92 -15.17
C PRO A 26 3.81 24.75 -14.47
N SER A 27 3.00 23.80 -14.96
CA SER A 27 1.75 23.44 -14.32
C SER A 27 2.08 22.94 -12.91
N TYR A 28 1.92 23.81 -11.91
CA TYR A 28 2.03 23.43 -10.51
C TYR A 28 0.82 22.57 -10.17
N SER A 29 1.01 21.26 -10.13
CA SER A 29 0.05 20.33 -9.53
C SER A 29 -0.19 20.80 -8.09
N HIS A 30 -1.40 21.29 -7.82
CA HIS A 30 -1.78 21.89 -6.56
C HIS A 30 -1.98 20.82 -5.48
N HIS A 31 -0.89 20.36 -4.86
CA HIS A 31 -0.90 19.75 -3.53
C HIS A 31 0.31 20.29 -2.74
N ALA A 32 0.27 21.57 -2.41
CA ALA A 32 1.29 22.25 -1.61
C ALA A 32 1.06 22.01 -0.11
N GLY A 33 1.07 20.73 0.29
CA GLY A 33 1.11 20.28 1.67
C GLY A 33 2.13 19.16 1.78
N PRO A 34 2.76 18.97 2.95
CA PRO A 34 3.65 17.84 3.13
C PRO A 34 2.84 16.51 3.02
N PRO A 35 3.47 15.42 2.57
CA PRO A 35 2.78 14.18 2.22
C PRO A 35 2.14 13.55 3.46
N ARG A 36 0.82 13.40 3.44
CA ARG A 36 0.07 12.85 4.58
C ARG A 36 0.04 11.34 4.54
N LEU A 37 0.49 10.71 5.64
CA LEU A 37 0.37 9.27 5.83
C LEU A 37 -1.10 8.88 5.97
N ARG A 38 -1.54 7.91 5.17
CA ARG A 38 -2.88 7.34 5.21
C ARG A 38 -2.81 5.82 5.40
N ILE A 39 -3.33 5.35 6.52
CA ILE A 39 -3.52 3.92 6.78
C ILE A 39 -4.77 3.44 6.04
N ILE A 40 -4.58 2.45 5.17
CA ILE A 40 -5.65 1.86 4.36
C ILE A 40 -6.29 0.68 5.11
N GLY A 41 -5.47 -0.11 5.79
CA GLY A 41 -5.92 -1.27 6.56
C GLY A 41 -4.81 -1.80 7.45
N ALA A 42 -5.16 -2.28 8.63
CA ALA A 42 -4.20 -2.91 9.54
C ALA A 42 -4.80 -4.12 10.23
N THR A 43 -3.94 -5.11 10.51
CA THR A 43 -4.31 -6.33 11.23
C THR A 43 -3.24 -6.70 12.24
N TRP A 44 -3.66 -7.26 13.37
CA TRP A 44 -2.76 -7.77 14.39
C TRP A 44 -3.31 -9.08 14.95
N GLY A 45 -2.50 -10.15 14.92
CA GLY A 45 -2.90 -11.43 15.53
C GLY A 45 -4.21 -12.02 14.99
N GLY A 46 -4.55 -11.76 13.72
CA GLY A 46 -5.77 -12.29 13.09
C GLY A 46 -7.03 -11.46 13.27
N VAL A 47 -6.95 -10.25 13.84
CA VAL A 47 -8.05 -9.28 13.90
C VAL A 47 -7.69 -7.97 13.20
N GLN A 48 -8.69 -7.19 12.78
CA GLN A 48 -8.47 -5.87 12.21
C GLN A 48 -8.26 -4.84 13.33
N VAL A 49 -7.26 -3.98 13.16
CA VAL A 49 -6.89 -2.89 14.10
C VAL A 49 -6.70 -1.56 13.35
N THR A 50 -7.37 -1.42 12.20
CA THR A 50 -7.19 -0.27 11.30
C THR A 50 -7.46 1.06 12.01
N GLU A 51 -8.53 1.15 12.79
CA GLU A 51 -8.93 2.37 13.50
C GLU A 51 -7.92 2.71 14.59
N ASP A 52 -7.49 1.74 15.40
CA ASP A 52 -6.47 1.95 16.45
C ASP A 52 -5.16 2.48 15.86
N ILE A 53 -4.72 1.90 14.73
CA ILE A 53 -3.50 2.32 14.06
C ILE A 53 -3.68 3.68 13.37
N GLN A 54 -4.88 4.01 12.88
CA GLN A 54 -5.18 5.35 12.36
C GLN A 54 -5.10 6.42 13.46
N ASP A 55 -5.62 6.12 14.65
CA ASP A 55 -5.57 7.04 15.81
C ASP A 55 -4.13 7.26 16.32
N MET A 56 -3.22 6.30 16.11
CA MET A 56 -1.79 6.49 16.39
C MET A 56 -1.10 7.46 15.44
N VAL A 57 -1.59 7.59 14.20
CA VAL A 57 -0.92 8.42 13.20
C VAL A 57 -1.08 9.89 13.61
N SER A 58 0.02 10.49 14.04
CA SER A 58 0.06 11.91 14.35
C SER A 58 -0.09 12.75 13.08
N ALA A 59 -0.41 14.03 13.25
CA ALA A 59 -0.37 15.02 12.18
C ALA A 59 1.05 15.22 11.56
N THR A 60 2.09 14.58 12.11
CA THR A 60 3.50 14.76 11.72
C THR A 60 3.99 13.71 10.72
N GLU A 61 3.08 13.08 9.96
CA GLU A 61 3.38 12.30 8.75
C GLU A 61 4.29 11.09 8.93
N THR A 62 4.60 10.75 10.18
CA THR A 62 5.51 9.68 10.56
C THR A 62 4.88 8.93 11.72
N VAL A 63 4.96 7.60 11.67
CA VAL A 63 4.56 6.73 12.78
C VAL A 63 5.70 5.78 13.10
N ILE A 64 5.93 5.57 14.39
CA ILE A 64 6.91 4.61 14.89
C ILE A 64 6.12 3.46 15.51
N PHE A 65 6.32 2.26 14.98
CA PHE A 65 5.79 1.04 15.56
C PHE A 65 6.87 0.37 16.41
N ASP A 66 6.60 0.23 17.70
CA ASP A 66 7.40 -0.57 18.63
C ASP A 66 6.49 -1.65 19.23
N MET A 67 6.76 -2.91 18.90
CA MET A 67 5.94 -4.03 19.39
C MET A 67 5.93 -4.13 20.91
N ARG A 68 6.93 -3.60 21.62
CA ARG A 68 6.98 -3.63 23.10
C ARG A 68 5.91 -2.76 23.73
N THR A 69 5.52 -1.68 23.06
CA THR A 69 4.52 -0.73 23.55
C THR A 69 3.17 -0.91 22.86
N LEU A 70 3.15 -1.47 21.65
CA LEU A 70 1.94 -1.68 20.86
C LEU A 70 0.85 -2.46 21.60
N HIS A 71 1.24 -3.44 22.43
CA HIS A 71 0.32 -4.20 23.27
C HIS A 71 -0.48 -3.35 24.26
N GLN A 72 -0.02 -2.16 24.65
CA GLN A 72 -0.76 -1.28 25.55
C GLN A 72 -1.92 -0.59 24.84
N LEU A 73 -1.79 -0.42 23.52
CA LEU A 73 -2.81 0.18 22.68
C LEU A 73 -3.78 -0.88 22.14
N LEU A 74 -3.24 -1.96 21.57
CA LEU A 74 -4.04 -3.00 20.95
C LEU A 74 -4.53 -3.98 22.02
N GLN A 75 -5.71 -3.67 22.56
CA GLN A 75 -6.35 -4.44 23.62
C GLN A 75 -7.79 -4.81 23.22
N PRO A 76 -8.27 -6.02 23.58
CA PRO A 76 -7.55 -7.09 24.27
C PRO A 76 -6.56 -7.84 23.35
N ASP A 77 -5.64 -8.64 23.93
CA ASP A 77 -4.79 -9.54 23.13
C ASP A 77 -5.67 -10.54 22.33
N PRO A 78 -5.63 -10.52 20.98
CA PRO A 78 -6.51 -11.33 20.14
C PRO A 78 -6.09 -12.80 20.07
N ALA A 79 -4.84 -13.12 20.42
CA ALA A 79 -4.29 -14.47 20.32
C ALA A 79 -3.29 -14.71 21.45
N TYR A 80 -3.82 -14.79 22.68
CA TYR A 80 -3.02 -15.03 23.87
C TYR A 80 -2.16 -16.31 23.74
N GLY A 81 -0.89 -16.21 24.15
CA GLY A 81 0.06 -17.32 24.10
C GLY A 81 0.61 -17.63 22.70
N THR A 82 0.26 -16.85 21.67
CA THR A 82 0.80 -16.97 20.31
C THR A 82 1.56 -15.70 19.95
N VAL A 83 2.66 -15.84 19.21
CA VAL A 83 3.38 -14.71 18.63
C VAL A 83 2.54 -14.09 17.53
N LYS A 84 2.23 -12.79 17.64
CA LYS A 84 1.40 -12.11 16.65
C LYS A 84 2.25 -11.36 15.63
N THR A 85 1.66 -11.16 14.46
CA THR A 85 2.16 -10.26 13.42
C THR A 85 1.24 -9.07 13.27
N LEU A 86 1.85 -7.89 13.18
CA LEU A 86 1.21 -6.65 12.75
C LEU A 86 1.44 -6.49 11.25
N SER A 87 0.36 -6.32 10.50
CA SER A 87 0.42 -5.89 9.11
C SER A 87 -0.29 -4.56 8.94
N VAL A 88 0.33 -3.63 8.20
CA VAL A 88 -0.23 -2.30 7.91
C VAL A 88 -0.06 -2.01 6.43
N LEU A 89 -1.18 -1.84 5.72
CA LEU A 89 -1.23 -1.34 4.36
C LEU A 89 -1.46 0.17 4.41
N TYR A 90 -0.58 0.94 3.77
CA TYR A 90 -0.63 2.41 3.84
C TYR A 90 -0.18 3.07 2.54
N THR A 91 -0.47 4.34 2.41
CA THR A 91 -0.02 5.20 1.31
C THR A 91 0.28 6.59 1.85
N TYR A 92 0.96 7.40 1.03
CA TYR A 92 1.11 8.82 1.27
C TYR A 92 0.27 9.58 0.24
N GLU A 93 -0.51 10.54 0.70
CA GLU A 93 -1.30 11.40 -0.19
C GLU A 93 -0.40 12.09 -1.22
N GLY A 94 -0.80 12.06 -2.48
CA GLY A 94 -0.04 12.62 -3.61
C GLY A 94 1.12 11.75 -4.11
N LEU A 95 1.45 10.65 -3.43
CA LEU A 95 2.58 9.79 -3.82
C LEU A 95 2.16 8.59 -4.69
N GLY A 96 0.90 8.13 -4.61
CA GLY A 96 0.33 7.11 -5.51
C GLY A 96 0.77 5.67 -5.25
N ASP A 97 1.92 5.46 -4.61
CA ASP A 97 2.40 4.14 -4.20
C ASP A 97 1.62 3.59 -3.01
N VAL A 98 1.51 2.26 -2.94
CA VAL A 98 0.99 1.54 -1.78
C VAL A 98 2.13 0.76 -1.14
N TYR A 99 2.22 0.84 0.18
CA TYR A 99 3.25 0.19 0.98
C TYR A 99 2.62 -0.81 1.95
N LEU A 100 3.36 -1.87 2.23
CA LEU A 100 3.01 -2.90 3.19
C LEU A 100 4.11 -3.01 4.24
N LEU A 101 3.74 -2.75 5.50
CA LEU A 101 4.50 -3.16 6.66
C LEU A 101 4.01 -4.53 7.11
N ASN A 102 4.92 -5.45 7.41
CA ASN A 102 4.65 -6.70 8.11
C ASN A 102 5.73 -6.96 9.16
N MET A 103 5.37 -6.93 10.43
CA MET A 103 6.26 -7.02 11.58
C MET A 103 5.78 -8.09 12.55
N THR A 104 6.72 -8.78 13.19
CA THR A 104 6.44 -9.78 14.23
C THR A 104 6.65 -9.19 15.63
N GLU A 105 6.00 -9.73 16.65
CA GLU A 105 6.29 -9.38 18.05
C GLU A 105 7.70 -9.74 18.51
N GLN A 106 8.38 -10.62 17.78
CA GLN A 106 9.77 -10.95 18.04
C GLN A 106 10.73 -9.88 17.51
N GLU A 107 10.25 -8.95 16.67
CA GLU A 107 11.04 -7.82 16.17
C GLU A 107 11.32 -6.85 17.31
N ARG A 108 12.60 -6.71 17.65
CA ARG A 108 13.03 -5.94 18.84
C ARG A 108 13.25 -4.47 18.55
N SER A 109 13.38 -4.08 17.29
CA SER A 109 13.71 -2.72 16.91
C SER A 109 12.46 -1.99 16.45
N PRO A 110 12.22 -0.75 16.92
CA PRO A 110 11.13 0.04 16.39
C PRO A 110 11.28 0.28 14.88
N VAL A 111 10.16 0.25 14.16
CA VAL A 111 10.09 0.52 12.72
C VAL A 111 9.41 1.87 12.51
N SER A 112 10.09 2.77 11.80
CA SER A 112 9.55 4.09 11.47
C SER A 112 9.07 4.13 10.03
N ILE A 113 7.82 4.57 9.82
CA ILE A 113 7.27 4.86 8.51
C ILE A 113 7.43 6.36 8.26
N THR A 114 8.20 6.74 7.24
CA THR A 114 8.47 8.14 6.88
C THR A 114 8.26 8.38 5.37
N PRO A 115 7.94 9.63 4.94
CA PRO A 115 7.70 9.93 3.53
C PRO A 115 8.96 9.78 2.65
N THR A 116 10.14 9.98 3.22
CA THR A 116 11.45 10.03 2.53
C THR A 116 12.05 8.66 2.22
N ALA A 117 11.40 7.55 2.56
CA ALA A 117 11.86 6.19 2.27
C ALA A 117 12.03 5.90 0.75
N ARG A 118 11.65 6.86 -0.12
CA ARG A 118 11.79 6.83 -1.58
C ARG A 118 13.21 7.00 -2.13
N HIS A 119 14.16 7.55 -1.39
CA HIS A 119 15.38 8.04 -2.05
C HIS A 119 16.45 6.99 -2.37
N SER A 120 16.26 5.71 -2.02
CA SER A 120 17.15 4.66 -2.50
C SER A 120 16.48 3.29 -2.38
N PRO A 121 15.97 2.71 -3.49
CA PRO A 121 15.36 1.37 -3.46
C PRO A 121 16.33 0.28 -2.97
N GLU A 122 17.64 0.51 -3.12
CA GLU A 122 18.67 -0.40 -2.61
C GLU A 122 18.98 -0.20 -1.12
N SER A 123 18.83 1.01 -0.57
CA SER A 123 19.16 1.27 0.84
C SER A 123 18.00 0.97 1.80
N SER A 124 16.75 1.20 1.39
CA SER A 124 15.57 0.99 2.24
C SER A 124 15.28 -0.48 2.53
N GLN A 125 15.58 -1.38 1.59
CA GLN A 125 15.41 -2.83 1.77
C GLN A 125 16.36 -3.43 2.83
N HIS A 126 17.53 -2.82 3.02
CA HIS A 126 18.50 -3.22 4.05
C HIS A 126 18.24 -2.56 5.41
N LEU A 127 17.56 -1.41 5.45
CA LEU A 127 17.25 -0.67 6.68
C LEU A 127 15.99 -1.19 7.38
N HIS A 128 14.95 -1.60 6.64
CA HIS A 128 13.70 -2.13 7.19
C HIS A 128 13.15 -3.29 6.35
N PRO A 129 13.56 -4.56 6.59
CA PRO A 129 13.07 -5.72 5.82
C PRO A 129 11.54 -5.92 5.93
N SER A 130 10.94 -5.31 6.94
CA SER A 130 9.52 -5.37 7.28
C SER A 130 8.64 -4.47 6.39
N ILE A 131 9.21 -3.50 5.65
CA ILE A 131 8.46 -2.61 4.75
C ILE A 131 8.72 -2.96 3.28
N ARG A 132 7.65 -3.08 2.49
CA ARG A 132 7.69 -3.32 1.04
C ARG A 132 6.82 -2.33 0.29
N THR A 133 7.33 -1.78 -0.81
CA THR A 133 6.50 -1.13 -1.83
C THR A 133 5.80 -2.21 -2.63
N LEU A 134 4.48 -2.08 -2.83
CA LEU A 134 3.70 -3.01 -3.63
C LEU A 134 3.58 -2.52 -5.07
N GLU A 135 3.84 -3.42 -6.02
CA GLU A 135 3.37 -3.25 -7.39
C GLU A 135 1.86 -3.48 -7.39
N VAL A 136 1.07 -2.50 -7.85
CA VAL A 136 -0.39 -2.56 -7.80
C VAL A 136 -0.98 -2.63 -9.22
N PRO A 137 -1.81 -3.65 -9.54
CA PRO A 137 -2.17 -4.79 -8.69
C PRO A 137 -1.03 -5.83 -8.62
N PHE A 138 -0.84 -6.41 -7.43
CA PHE A 138 0.11 -7.50 -7.23
C PHE A 138 -0.35 -8.77 -7.94
N TRP A 139 -1.67 -9.01 -7.94
CA TRP A 139 -2.29 -10.06 -8.73
C TRP A 139 -3.68 -9.64 -9.22
N LYS A 140 -3.96 -9.97 -10.47
CA LYS A 140 -5.27 -9.82 -11.09
C LYS A 140 -5.69 -11.15 -11.69
N ALA A 141 -6.92 -11.59 -11.42
CA ALA A 141 -7.43 -12.81 -12.00
C ALA A 141 -7.52 -12.67 -13.53
N GLY A 142 -6.72 -13.44 -14.27
CA GLY A 142 -6.85 -13.49 -15.72
C GLY A 142 -8.21 -14.04 -16.13
N ARG A 143 -8.86 -13.40 -17.11
CA ARG A 143 -10.09 -13.91 -17.73
C ARG A 143 -9.74 -15.23 -18.42
N ASP A 144 -10.17 -16.37 -17.88
CA ASP A 144 -10.00 -17.66 -18.54
C ASP A 144 -10.77 -17.59 -19.89
N ASN A 145 -10.05 -17.56 -21.02
CA ASN A 145 -10.56 -17.28 -22.38
C ASN A 145 -11.54 -18.33 -22.96
N ASN A 146 -12.13 -19.20 -22.13
CA ASN A 146 -13.04 -20.25 -22.57
C ASN A 146 -14.46 -20.06 -22.00
N ARG A 147 -15.31 -19.52 -22.88
CA ARG A 147 -16.78 -19.64 -22.99
C ARG A 147 -17.66 -18.57 -22.34
N HIS A 148 -18.56 -18.12 -23.22
CA HIS A 148 -19.95 -17.72 -23.07
C HIS A 148 -20.31 -16.72 -21.97
N GLU A 149 -21.03 -15.69 -22.41
CA GLU A 149 -21.72 -14.66 -21.65
C GLU A 149 -22.71 -15.23 -20.64
N ASP A 150 -22.23 -15.88 -19.59
CA ASP A 150 -22.98 -16.01 -18.34
C ASP A 150 -22.43 -14.95 -17.38
N ASN A 151 -22.73 -13.70 -17.73
CA ASN A 151 -22.47 -12.50 -16.92
C ASN A 151 -23.41 -12.47 -15.71
N ALA A 152 -23.37 -13.51 -14.88
CA ALA A 152 -24.04 -13.54 -13.60
C ALA A 152 -23.18 -12.79 -12.57
N GLY A 153 -23.27 -11.46 -12.52
CA GLY A 153 -23.05 -10.63 -11.33
C GLY A 153 -21.71 -10.67 -10.56
N HIS A 154 -20.69 -11.43 -10.97
CA HIS A 154 -19.45 -11.57 -10.20
C HIS A 154 -18.43 -10.49 -10.54
N SER A 155 -18.15 -9.58 -9.59
CA SER A 155 -17.12 -8.56 -9.73
C SER A 155 -15.72 -9.17 -9.71
N GLU A 156 -14.90 -8.85 -10.72
CA GLU A 156 -13.48 -9.25 -10.78
C GLU A 156 -12.69 -8.67 -9.61
N VAL A 157 -11.66 -9.39 -9.15
CA VAL A 157 -10.89 -9.05 -7.94
C VAL A 157 -9.42 -8.82 -8.27
N GLU A 158 -8.88 -7.73 -7.71
CA GLU A 158 -7.44 -7.44 -7.64
C GLU A 158 -6.95 -7.70 -6.21
N ILE A 159 -5.97 -8.59 -6.06
CA ILE A 159 -5.30 -8.85 -4.79
C ILE A 159 -4.09 -7.94 -4.72
N LEU A 160 -3.98 -7.18 -3.62
CA LEU A 160 -2.88 -6.27 -3.36
C LEU A 160 -1.76 -6.95 -2.56
N ALA A 161 -2.14 -7.73 -1.55
CA ALA A 161 -1.20 -8.50 -0.76
C ALA A 161 -1.89 -9.66 -0.05
N VAL A 162 -1.14 -10.75 0.14
CA VAL A 162 -1.52 -11.88 0.97
C VAL A 162 -0.37 -12.14 1.92
N LEU A 163 -0.65 -12.22 3.21
CA LEU A 163 0.34 -12.57 4.23
C LEU A 163 -0.12 -13.81 4.97
N TYR A 164 0.86 -14.62 5.36
CA TYR A 164 0.68 -15.76 6.24
C TYR A 164 1.84 -15.79 7.22
N GLY A 165 1.57 -15.45 8.48
CA GLY A 165 2.60 -15.19 9.49
C GLY A 165 3.53 -14.05 9.05
N PRO A 166 4.86 -14.24 9.09
CA PRO A 166 5.83 -13.18 8.83
C PRO A 166 6.11 -12.98 7.33
N GLN A 167 5.48 -13.78 6.45
CA GLN A 167 5.81 -13.81 5.03
C GLN A 167 4.64 -13.41 4.15
N MET A 168 4.97 -12.77 3.03
CA MET A 168 4.05 -12.51 1.92
C MET A 168 3.95 -13.75 1.04
N ILE A 169 2.74 -14.04 0.58
CA ILE A 169 2.45 -15.18 -0.29
C ILE A 169 2.25 -14.68 -1.72
N ASP A 170 3.09 -15.17 -2.62
CA ASP A 170 3.09 -14.88 -4.05
C ASP A 170 2.69 -16.08 -4.92
N THR A 171 2.40 -17.22 -4.29
CA THR A 171 2.15 -18.48 -4.99
C THR A 171 0.91 -18.36 -5.89
N PRO A 172 1.05 -18.44 -7.24
CA PRO A 172 -0.05 -18.15 -8.16
C PRO A 172 -1.30 -19.01 -7.97
N LYS A 173 -1.11 -20.29 -7.59
CA LYS A 173 -2.22 -21.20 -7.28
C LYS A 173 -3.03 -20.73 -6.07
N VAL A 174 -2.38 -20.18 -5.05
CA VAL A 174 -3.06 -19.63 -3.86
C VAL A 174 -3.84 -18.38 -4.25
N LEU A 175 -3.20 -17.46 -4.98
CA LEU A 175 -3.81 -16.20 -5.42
C LEU A 175 -5.03 -16.44 -6.32
N LYS A 176 -4.96 -17.42 -7.24
CA LYS A 176 -6.10 -17.81 -8.09
C LYS A 176 -7.27 -18.38 -7.29
N GLU A 177 -7.02 -19.15 -6.23
CA GLU A 177 -8.09 -19.71 -5.40
C GLU A 177 -8.72 -18.66 -4.47
N LEU A 178 -7.92 -17.72 -3.95
CA LEU A 178 -8.42 -16.55 -3.21
C LEU A 178 -9.27 -15.65 -4.12
N SER A 179 -8.83 -15.35 -5.34
CA SER A 179 -9.62 -14.52 -6.26
C SER A 179 -10.96 -15.18 -6.59
N ARG A 180 -10.97 -16.50 -6.87
CA ARG A 180 -12.21 -17.27 -7.07
C ARG A 180 -13.14 -17.22 -5.86
N PHE A 181 -12.60 -17.23 -4.64
CA PHE A 181 -13.41 -17.08 -3.42
C PHE A 181 -14.09 -15.72 -3.36
N PHE A 182 -13.35 -14.63 -3.51
CA PHE A 182 -13.90 -13.28 -3.44
C PHE A 182 -14.84 -12.95 -4.61
N GLU A 183 -14.60 -13.53 -5.78
CA GLU A 183 -15.52 -13.51 -6.91
C GLU A 183 -16.79 -14.36 -6.67
N GLY A 184 -16.88 -15.09 -5.56
CA GLY A 184 -18.03 -15.92 -5.22
C GLY A 184 -18.11 -17.26 -5.97
N ARG A 185 -17.04 -17.63 -6.69
CA ARG A 185 -16.88 -18.85 -7.48
C ARG A 185 -16.32 -20.04 -6.69
N ARG A 186 -15.94 -19.81 -5.43
CA ARG A 186 -15.45 -20.84 -4.51
C ARG A 186 -16.14 -20.70 -3.16
N GLY A 187 -16.51 -21.84 -2.57
CA GLY A 187 -17.04 -21.92 -1.20
C GLY A 187 -15.95 -21.73 -0.15
N GLN A 188 -16.20 -22.18 1.07
CA GLN A 188 -15.28 -22.01 2.20
C GLN A 188 -13.83 -22.47 1.91
N ILE A 189 -12.85 -21.68 2.34
CA ILE A 189 -11.43 -22.06 2.30
C ILE A 189 -10.94 -22.21 3.72
N ARG A 190 -10.33 -23.35 4.05
CA ARG A 190 -9.60 -23.51 5.31
C ARG A 190 -8.17 -23.01 5.14
N MET A 191 -7.77 -22.07 5.97
CA MET A 191 -6.51 -21.33 5.85
C MET A 191 -5.41 -22.07 6.61
N THR A 192 -4.69 -22.96 5.93
CA THR A 192 -3.64 -23.83 6.49
C THR A 192 -2.36 -23.80 5.69
N ASN A 193 -1.27 -24.35 6.23
CA ASN A 193 -0.02 -24.59 5.49
C ASN A 193 -0.26 -25.31 4.15
N SER A 194 -1.19 -26.27 4.12
CA SER A 194 -1.54 -27.00 2.89
C SER A 194 -2.25 -26.15 1.86
N PHE A 195 -3.05 -25.16 2.29
CA PHE A 195 -3.66 -24.19 1.39
C PHE A 195 -2.59 -23.26 0.82
N PHE A 196 -1.81 -22.62 1.70
CA PHE A 196 -0.76 -21.67 1.33
C PHE A 196 0.45 -22.29 0.61
N LYS A 197 0.56 -23.63 0.61
CA LYS A 197 1.66 -24.41 0.01
C LYS A 197 3.01 -24.23 0.70
N VAL A 198 3.02 -23.62 1.87
CA VAL A 198 4.22 -23.35 2.67
C VAL A 198 3.84 -23.22 4.15
N ASP A 199 4.75 -23.66 5.04
CA ASP A 199 4.72 -23.28 6.45
C ASP A 199 5.71 -22.13 6.66
N THR A 200 5.19 -20.91 6.75
CA THR A 200 6.00 -19.69 6.80
C THR A 200 6.59 -19.43 8.19
N TRP A 201 6.12 -20.17 9.20
CA TRP A 201 6.56 -20.03 10.59
C TRP A 201 6.44 -21.37 11.33
N PRO A 202 7.39 -22.30 11.12
CA PRO A 202 7.35 -23.62 11.71
C PRO A 202 7.29 -23.58 13.25
N GLY A 203 6.36 -24.35 13.82
CA GLY A 203 6.14 -24.42 15.27
C GLY A 203 5.25 -23.32 15.84
N GLU A 204 4.92 -22.29 15.05
CA GLU A 204 4.07 -21.19 15.48
C GLU A 204 2.72 -21.23 14.75
N ARG A 205 1.65 -20.93 15.48
CA ARG A 205 0.33 -20.72 14.86
C ARG A 205 0.30 -19.36 14.19
N LYS A 206 0.00 -19.31 12.90
CA LYS A 206 0.10 -18.08 12.11
C LYS A 206 -1.23 -17.34 12.02
N SER A 207 -1.20 -16.02 11.94
CA SER A 207 -2.32 -15.26 11.37
C SER A 207 -2.19 -15.17 9.85
N TRP A 208 -3.29 -14.92 9.16
CA TRP A 208 -3.29 -14.61 7.73
C TRP A 208 -4.05 -13.31 7.48
N VAL A 209 -3.71 -12.61 6.40
CA VAL A 209 -4.47 -11.45 5.93
C VAL A 209 -4.45 -11.40 4.40
N VAL A 210 -5.57 -10.97 3.82
CA VAL A 210 -5.69 -10.66 2.40
C VAL A 210 -6.21 -9.24 2.23
N TYR A 211 -5.40 -8.43 1.56
CA TYR A 211 -5.78 -7.10 1.07
C TYR A 211 -6.19 -7.23 -0.39
N PHE A 212 -7.42 -6.85 -0.71
CA PHE A 212 -7.94 -6.95 -2.08
C PHE A 212 -8.91 -5.81 -2.38
N ARG A 213 -9.24 -5.61 -3.65
CA ARG A 213 -10.32 -4.72 -4.08
C ARG A 213 -11.06 -5.33 -5.25
N PHE A 214 -12.29 -4.89 -5.47
CA PHE A 214 -13.00 -5.21 -6.70
C PHE A 214 -12.52 -4.28 -7.82
N VAL A 215 -12.35 -4.82 -9.03
CA VAL A 215 -11.98 -4.04 -10.21
C VAL A 215 -12.99 -2.91 -10.42
N GLY A 216 -12.49 -1.69 -10.64
CA GLY A 216 -13.31 -0.48 -10.76
C GLY A 216 -13.70 0.16 -9.42
N SER A 217 -13.39 -0.47 -8.28
CA SER A 217 -13.57 0.13 -6.96
C SER A 217 -12.23 0.63 -6.40
N PRO A 218 -12.15 1.87 -5.89
CA PRO A 218 -10.98 2.34 -5.15
C PRO A 218 -10.93 1.77 -3.72
N ARG A 219 -12.01 1.13 -3.26
CA ARG A 219 -12.11 0.62 -1.89
C ARG A 219 -11.34 -0.68 -1.74
N ILE A 220 -10.30 -0.64 -0.92
CA ILE A 220 -9.57 -1.82 -0.48
C ILE A 220 -10.33 -2.44 0.69
N GLN A 221 -10.40 -3.77 0.67
CA GLN A 221 -10.98 -4.60 1.69
C GLN A 221 -9.88 -5.44 2.34
N VAL A 222 -10.07 -5.71 3.62
CA VAL A 222 -9.15 -6.50 4.44
C VAL A 222 -9.94 -7.62 5.07
N VAL A 223 -9.45 -8.85 4.89
CA VAL A 223 -9.94 -10.02 5.61
C VAL A 223 -8.77 -10.72 6.28
N THR A 224 -8.97 -11.17 7.50
CA THR A 224 -7.91 -11.76 8.33
C THR A 224 -8.50 -12.81 9.25
N GLY A 225 -7.62 -13.66 9.77
CA GLY A 225 -7.95 -14.66 10.77
C GLY A 225 -6.71 -15.42 11.21
N MET A 226 -6.94 -16.45 12.01
CA MET A 226 -5.89 -17.36 12.45
C MET A 226 -5.82 -18.60 11.55
N GLU A 227 -4.65 -19.23 11.51
CA GLU A 227 -4.43 -20.56 10.94
C GLU A 227 -5.45 -21.56 11.51
N ASP A 228 -5.84 -22.49 10.66
CA ASP A 228 -6.95 -23.43 10.82
C ASP A 228 -8.35 -22.83 10.78
N GLY A 229 -8.46 -21.51 10.85
CA GLY A 229 -9.70 -20.78 10.62
C GLY A 229 -10.18 -20.92 9.18
N ALA A 230 -11.49 -20.80 9.02
CA ALA A 230 -12.09 -20.67 7.71
C ALA A 230 -12.03 -19.21 7.26
N LEU A 231 -11.74 -19.02 5.97
CA LEU A 231 -12.06 -17.78 5.29
C LEU A 231 -13.58 -17.75 5.09
N GLU A 232 -14.23 -16.89 5.87
CA GLU A 232 -15.66 -16.65 5.81
C GLU A 232 -15.93 -15.33 5.07
N VAL A 233 -17.08 -15.27 4.38
CA VAL A 233 -17.47 -14.07 3.61
C VAL A 233 -18.04 -13.04 4.58
N PRO A 234 -17.47 -11.83 4.71
CA PRO A 234 -17.98 -10.84 5.66
C PRO A 234 -19.14 -9.99 5.12
N TRP A 235 -19.63 -10.24 3.90
CA TRP A 235 -20.82 -9.59 3.35
C TRP A 235 -21.91 -10.61 3.01
N SER A 236 -23.12 -10.35 3.49
CA SER A 236 -24.32 -11.09 3.11
C SER A 236 -24.56 -10.95 1.61
N ARG A 237 -24.73 -12.06 0.90
CA ARG A 237 -25.32 -12.05 -0.44
C ARG A 237 -26.79 -11.67 -0.26
N HIS A 238 -27.12 -10.39 -0.47
CA HIS A 238 -28.50 -9.96 -0.67
C HIS A 238 -28.90 -10.20 -2.12
#